data_AF-A0A238KE24-F1
#
_entry.id   AF-A0A238KE24-F1
#
_cell.length_a   1.000
_cell.length_b   1.000
_cell.length_c   1.000
_cell.angle_alpha   90.00
_cell.angle_beta   90.00
_cell.angle_gamma   90.00
#
_symmetry.space_group_name_H-M   'P 1'
#
loop_
_entity.id
_entity.type
_entity.pdbx_description
1 polymer ?
#
loop_
_entity_poly.entity_id
_entity_poly.type
_entity_poly.pdbx_seq_one_letter_code
_entity_poly.pdbx_strand_id
1 'polypeptide(L)'
;MLPTMRNFTDRFAAFRAGQGFAAPAKTEDSKKAAPQDPSEVAPLRPRVEIPICDRAPDAQAREKAFCRGQFLARQDCWEELTEEMNKAEAARELTPGLASVAQILAKGARSDMTHAARIAIAKGQPKNVNASLSAFAANLEDMPDSPAMGYIMAMAHVDVAQLWRGASQARDLAPQRREAFDSQLRAATALADQFDPFELSSPLWAQVRCAVLDGDPHPAQRVSDDYEDLIDLDPQNPTHLMALGRDLLPRRFGMLETLDDQARRKVSQLNDVWGTGAYTWVYIGALQSDPAALRRIDPELFVEGLHDILGRYPSQDMANRLAAFTGLTIAAPCEAGSARARLMECFNWILQDHMRELHPLIWAAAPVPGKPEIEQGDTAYLTELGRTRAIGTIAQHFAPALDAGRRLVFTPDGLQLRKGD
;
A
#
# COMPACT_ATOMS: atom_id res chain seq x y z
N MET A 1 -27.96 -14.51 -48.52
CA MET A 1 -29.33 -14.49 -47.99
C MET A 1 -29.24 -14.62 -46.48
N LEU A 2 -29.69 -13.59 -45.76
CA LEU A 2 -29.69 -13.48 -44.29
C LEU A 2 -30.61 -14.51 -43.63
N PRO A 3 -30.37 -14.78 -42.33
CA PRO A 3 -31.43 -14.53 -41.36
C PRO A 3 -30.96 -13.73 -40.13
N THR A 4 -31.57 -12.54 -40.01
CA THR A 4 -32.09 -11.84 -38.82
C THR A 4 -31.53 -12.15 -37.42
N MET A 5 -30.80 -11.15 -36.90
CA MET A 5 -30.64 -10.85 -35.48
C MET A 5 -31.95 -10.34 -34.86
N ARG A 6 -32.24 -10.76 -33.63
CA ARG A 6 -33.21 -10.13 -32.73
C ARG A 6 -32.70 -10.13 -31.27
N ASN A 7 -32.46 -8.91 -30.79
CA ASN A 7 -32.75 -8.32 -29.48
C ASN A 7 -32.37 -9.07 -28.19
N PHE A 8 -31.35 -8.55 -27.50
CA PHE A 8 -31.34 -8.43 -26.03
C PHE A 8 -30.54 -7.18 -25.61
N THR A 9 -31.13 -6.01 -25.82
CA THR A 9 -30.67 -4.72 -25.24
C THR A 9 -31.90 -3.96 -24.76
N ASP A 10 -32.46 -4.39 -23.64
CA ASP A 10 -33.46 -3.62 -22.91
C ASP A 10 -33.42 -4.01 -21.43
N ARG A 11 -32.45 -3.43 -20.71
CA ARG A 11 -32.44 -3.30 -19.24
C ARG A 11 -31.21 -2.52 -18.80
N PHE A 12 -31.12 -1.22 -19.11
CA PHE A 12 -30.33 -0.21 -18.36
C PHE A 12 -30.55 1.22 -18.91
N ALA A 13 -31.80 1.57 -19.26
CA ALA A 13 -32.18 2.89 -19.78
C ALA A 13 -33.20 3.60 -18.88
N ALA A 14 -33.03 3.52 -17.56
CA ALA A 14 -33.91 4.18 -16.59
C ALA A 14 -33.12 4.77 -15.40
N PHE A 15 -32.22 5.72 -15.67
CA PHE A 15 -31.75 6.68 -14.65
C PHE A 15 -31.22 8.02 -15.22
N ARG A 16 -31.68 8.42 -16.41
CA ARG A 16 -31.31 9.71 -17.04
C ARG A 16 -32.57 10.46 -17.47
N ALA A 17 -33.32 10.98 -16.52
CA ALA A 17 -34.32 12.00 -16.77
C ALA A 17 -34.78 12.60 -15.44
N GLY A 18 -34.26 13.78 -15.09
CA GLY A 18 -34.74 14.49 -13.93
C GLY A 18 -33.77 15.56 -13.43
N GLN A 19 -33.49 16.57 -14.26
CA GLN A 19 -33.30 17.95 -13.79
C GLN A 19 -33.23 18.88 -15.01
N GLY A 20 -34.31 19.61 -15.22
CA GLY A 20 -34.46 20.59 -16.28
C GLY A 20 -33.70 21.87 -15.97
N PHE A 21 -33.09 22.43 -17.01
CA PHE A 21 -32.56 23.78 -17.06
C PHE A 21 -33.69 24.81 -16.91
N ALA A 22 -33.49 25.80 -16.04
CA ALA A 22 -34.18 27.08 -16.10
C ALA A 22 -33.22 28.21 -15.68
N ALA A 23 -33.12 29.23 -16.51
CA ALA A 23 -32.51 30.53 -16.24
C ALA A 23 -33.31 31.60 -17.00
N PRO A 24 -33.18 32.90 -16.71
CA PRO A 24 -33.01 33.57 -15.41
C PRO A 24 -34.12 34.62 -15.19
N ALA A 25 -34.38 35.02 -13.94
CA ALA A 25 -35.20 36.20 -13.65
C ALA A 25 -34.33 37.30 -13.04
N LYS A 26 -34.32 38.46 -13.72
CA LYS A 26 -33.71 39.72 -13.28
C LYS A 26 -34.51 40.28 -12.11
N THR A 27 -33.79 40.74 -11.08
CA THR A 27 -34.23 41.85 -10.24
C THR A 27 -32.99 42.63 -9.82
N GLU A 28 -32.92 43.86 -10.34
CA GLU A 28 -32.10 44.92 -9.80
C GLU A 28 -32.61 45.24 -8.39
N ASP A 29 -31.72 45.20 -7.40
CA ASP A 29 -31.94 45.95 -6.17
C ASP A 29 -30.61 46.50 -5.69
N SER A 30 -30.45 47.78 -5.95
CA SER A 30 -29.44 48.66 -5.41
C SER A 30 -29.40 48.60 -3.88
N LYS A 31 -28.35 48.00 -3.31
CA LYS A 31 -27.95 48.24 -1.92
C LYS A 31 -26.55 48.84 -1.87
N LYS A 32 -26.53 50.09 -1.39
CA LYS A 32 -25.38 50.92 -1.04
C LYS A 32 -24.29 50.12 -0.33
N ALA A 33 -23.05 50.40 -0.71
CA ALA A 33 -21.86 50.04 0.05
C ALA A 33 -22.00 50.53 1.50
N ALA A 34 -22.02 49.60 2.44
CA ALA A 34 -21.84 49.87 3.85
C ALA A 34 -20.33 49.93 4.16
N PRO A 35 -19.90 50.72 5.16
CA PRO A 35 -18.48 50.86 5.51
C PRO A 35 -17.93 49.51 5.97
N GLN A 36 -16.74 49.14 5.50
CA GLN A 36 -15.98 48.01 6.03
C GLN A 36 -15.73 48.22 7.52
N ASP A 37 -16.18 47.27 8.34
CA ASP A 37 -15.94 47.24 9.78
C ASP A 37 -14.44 46.98 10.02
N PRO A 38 -13.70 47.81 10.78
CA PRO A 38 -12.26 47.63 11.00
C PRO A 38 -11.90 46.41 11.86
N SER A 39 -12.88 45.61 12.29
CA SER A 39 -12.69 44.49 13.20
C SER A 39 -12.72 43.11 12.53
N GLU A 40 -12.58 43.02 11.21
CA GLU A 40 -12.34 41.73 10.56
C GLU A 40 -10.91 41.29 10.89
N VAL A 41 -10.76 40.64 12.05
CA VAL A 41 -9.52 39.98 12.46
C VAL A 41 -9.13 39.05 11.31
N ALA A 42 -8.02 39.36 10.63
CA ALA A 42 -7.50 38.52 9.58
C ALA A 42 -7.43 37.07 10.10
N PRO A 43 -7.89 36.06 9.34
CA PRO A 43 -7.90 34.68 9.81
C PRO A 43 -6.50 34.32 10.29
N LEU A 44 -6.40 33.77 11.51
CA LEU A 44 -5.14 33.32 12.10
C LEU A 44 -4.45 32.41 11.08
N ARG A 45 -3.25 32.81 10.65
CA ARG A 45 -2.48 32.02 9.68
C ARG A 45 -2.18 30.64 10.27
N PRO A 46 -2.25 29.57 9.48
CA PRO A 46 -1.95 28.23 9.98
C PRO A 46 -0.49 28.18 10.46
N ARG A 47 -0.28 27.56 11.63
CA ARG A 47 1.05 27.42 12.24
C ARG A 47 1.99 26.52 11.43
N VAL A 48 1.43 25.65 10.60
CA VAL A 48 2.13 24.78 9.64
C VAL A 48 1.54 25.02 8.25
N GLU A 49 2.35 25.62 7.37
CA GLU A 49 2.03 25.90 5.98
C GLU A 49 2.84 24.93 5.10
N ILE A 50 2.19 23.92 4.55
CA ILE A 50 2.78 22.98 3.59
C ILE A 50 1.85 22.83 2.38
N PRO A 51 2.35 22.93 1.13
CA PRO A 51 1.57 22.61 -0.06
C PRO A 51 1.00 21.19 0.04
N ILE A 52 -0.26 21.01 -0.34
CA ILE A 52 -0.93 19.70 -0.25
C ILE A 52 -1.16 19.18 -1.67
N CYS A 53 -0.62 18.00 -1.94
CA CYS A 53 -0.83 17.26 -3.17
C CYS A 53 -1.90 16.18 -2.93
N ASP A 54 -3.18 16.54 -3.10
CA ASP A 54 -4.30 15.61 -2.92
C ASP A 54 -4.28 14.47 -3.96
N ARG A 55 -3.60 14.68 -5.09
CA ARG A 55 -3.41 13.69 -6.17
C ARG A 55 -1.93 13.37 -6.36
N ALA A 56 -1.32 12.71 -5.39
CA ALA A 56 0.07 12.25 -5.49
C ALA A 56 0.30 11.40 -6.77
N PRO A 57 1.44 11.57 -7.49
CA PRO A 57 1.73 10.83 -8.72
C PRO A 57 1.64 9.31 -8.56
N ASP A 58 2.17 8.77 -7.46
CA ASP A 58 2.09 7.34 -7.16
C ASP A 58 0.64 6.86 -6.93
N ALA A 59 -0.15 7.61 -6.17
CA ALA A 59 -1.54 7.26 -5.92
C ALA A 59 -2.36 7.23 -7.23
N GLN A 60 -2.13 8.19 -8.13
CA GLN A 60 -2.77 8.21 -9.45
C GLN A 60 -2.34 7.02 -10.32
N ALA A 61 -1.04 6.67 -10.32
CA ALA A 61 -0.53 5.54 -11.08
C ALA A 61 -1.12 4.20 -10.59
N ARG A 62 -1.20 4.02 -9.26
CA ARG A 62 -1.81 2.85 -8.63
C ARG A 62 -3.29 2.73 -8.97
N GLU A 63 -4.06 3.82 -8.83
CA GLU A 63 -5.48 3.82 -9.15
C GLU A 63 -5.71 3.50 -10.64
N LYS A 64 -4.93 4.11 -11.54
CA LYS A 64 -5.03 3.85 -12.97
C LYS A 64 -4.81 2.38 -13.31
N ALA A 65 -3.74 1.77 -12.80
CA ALA A 65 -3.46 0.35 -13.02
C ALA A 65 -4.52 -0.55 -12.41
N PHE A 66 -4.99 -0.24 -11.20
CA PHE A 66 -6.04 -1.02 -10.53
C PHE A 66 -7.36 -0.98 -11.31
N CYS A 67 -7.81 0.22 -11.71
CA CYS A 67 -9.00 0.40 -12.53
C CYS A 67 -8.86 -0.28 -13.89
N ARG A 68 -7.66 -0.27 -14.50
CA ARG A 68 -7.40 -0.96 -15.77
C ARG A 68 -7.61 -2.46 -15.65
N GLY A 69 -7.00 -3.08 -14.63
CA GLY A 69 -7.18 -4.52 -14.37
C GLY A 69 -8.64 -4.89 -14.10
N GLN A 70 -9.34 -4.10 -13.27
CA GLN A 70 -10.76 -4.32 -12.99
C GLN A 70 -11.63 -4.15 -14.24
N PHE A 71 -11.35 -3.13 -15.05
CA PHE A 71 -12.11 -2.86 -16.27
C PHE A 71 -11.98 -4.01 -17.27
N LEU A 72 -10.76 -4.47 -17.55
CA LEU A 72 -10.53 -5.57 -18.49
C LEU A 72 -11.22 -6.86 -18.03
N ALA A 73 -11.11 -7.21 -16.75
CA ALA A 73 -11.79 -8.37 -16.18
C ALA A 73 -13.33 -8.26 -16.30
N ARG A 74 -13.92 -7.08 -16.10
CA ARG A 74 -15.36 -6.85 -16.27
C ARG A 74 -15.85 -6.93 -17.71
N GLN A 75 -14.95 -6.75 -18.68
CA GLN A 75 -15.27 -6.86 -20.11
C GLN A 75 -14.90 -8.23 -20.69
N ASP A 76 -14.47 -9.18 -19.84
CA ASP A 76 -14.01 -10.50 -20.28
C ASP A 76 -12.78 -10.43 -21.22
N CYS A 77 -12.03 -9.32 -21.17
CA CYS A 77 -10.84 -9.06 -22.00
C CYS A 77 -9.58 -9.67 -21.38
N TRP A 78 -9.61 -10.98 -21.12
CA TRP A 78 -8.53 -11.67 -20.41
C TRP A 78 -7.21 -11.73 -21.20
N GLU A 79 -7.27 -11.91 -22.52
CA GLU A 79 -6.07 -11.91 -23.37
C GLU A 79 -5.30 -10.59 -23.24
N GLU A 80 -5.99 -9.46 -23.38
CA GLU A 80 -5.42 -8.11 -23.25
C GLU A 80 -4.87 -7.87 -21.84
N LEU A 81 -5.58 -8.31 -20.80
CA LEU A 81 -5.11 -8.22 -19.42
C LEU A 81 -3.80 -9.00 -19.21
N THR A 82 -3.73 -10.24 -19.70
CA THR A 82 -2.52 -11.06 -19.56
C THR A 82 -1.35 -10.47 -20.34
N GLU A 83 -1.60 -9.91 -21.53
CA GLU A 83 -0.57 -9.22 -22.30
C GLU A 83 -0.03 -7.98 -21.56
N GLU A 84 -0.91 -7.15 -20.99
CA GLU A 84 -0.50 -5.99 -20.19
C GLU A 84 0.28 -6.40 -18.93
N MET A 85 -0.16 -7.44 -18.23
CA MET A 85 0.54 -7.98 -17.07
C MET A 85 1.92 -8.51 -17.42
N ASN A 86 2.02 -9.32 -18.48
CA ASN A 86 3.29 -9.90 -18.93
C ASN A 86 4.28 -8.81 -19.37
N LYS A 87 3.81 -7.77 -20.07
CA LYS A 87 4.65 -6.62 -20.44
C LYS A 87 5.15 -5.87 -19.21
N ALA A 88 4.27 -5.56 -18.26
CA ALA A 88 4.64 -4.85 -17.04
C ALA A 88 5.60 -5.69 -16.17
N GLU A 89 5.38 -6.99 -16.09
CA GLU A 89 6.26 -7.91 -15.36
C GLU A 89 7.63 -8.02 -16.03
N ALA A 90 7.69 -8.26 -17.34
CA ALA A 90 8.95 -8.37 -18.08
C ALA A 90 9.79 -7.09 -17.98
N ALA A 91 9.14 -5.91 -17.95
CA ALA A 91 9.80 -4.63 -17.76
C ALA A 91 10.15 -4.32 -16.30
N ARG A 92 9.71 -5.15 -15.34
CA ARG A 92 9.73 -4.87 -13.89
C ARG A 92 9.16 -3.48 -13.58
N GLU A 93 8.04 -3.15 -14.22
CA GLU A 93 7.45 -1.82 -14.18
C GLU A 93 6.96 -1.48 -12.77
N LEU A 94 7.45 -0.36 -12.25
CA LEU A 94 7.10 0.18 -10.94
C LEU A 94 6.39 1.52 -11.06
N THR A 95 5.43 1.77 -10.18
CA THR A 95 4.85 3.10 -9.99
C THR A 95 5.88 4.08 -9.40
N PRO A 96 5.64 5.41 -9.42
CA PRO A 96 6.56 6.37 -8.79
C PRO A 96 6.90 6.12 -7.31
N GLY A 97 6.00 5.47 -6.57
CA GLY A 97 6.20 5.01 -5.19
C GLY A 97 6.66 3.55 -5.06
N LEU A 98 7.20 2.99 -6.16
CA LEU A 98 7.86 1.68 -6.24
C LEU A 98 6.94 0.48 -5.95
N ALA A 99 5.69 0.52 -6.43
CA ALA A 99 4.81 -0.67 -6.42
C ALA A 99 4.75 -1.31 -7.82
N SER A 100 4.74 -2.65 -7.86
CA SER A 100 4.65 -3.41 -9.12
C SER A 100 3.33 -3.16 -9.86
N VAL A 101 3.42 -2.68 -11.10
CA VAL A 101 2.25 -2.44 -11.96
C VAL A 101 1.53 -3.75 -12.29
N ALA A 102 2.26 -4.82 -12.60
CA ALA A 102 1.70 -6.14 -12.89
C ALA A 102 0.86 -6.69 -11.72
N GLN A 103 1.36 -6.55 -10.48
CA GLN A 103 0.62 -6.95 -9.28
C GLN A 103 -0.65 -6.12 -9.07
N ILE A 104 -0.59 -4.82 -9.36
CA ILE A 104 -1.75 -3.91 -9.23
C ILE A 104 -2.83 -4.24 -10.27
N LEU A 105 -2.44 -4.51 -11.53
CA LEU A 105 -3.35 -4.98 -12.59
C LEU A 105 -4.07 -6.27 -12.14
N ALA A 106 -3.31 -7.27 -11.71
CA ALA A 106 -3.87 -8.53 -11.22
C ALA A 106 -4.79 -8.35 -10.00
N LYS A 107 -4.46 -7.39 -9.11
CA LYS A 107 -5.31 -7.05 -7.96
C LYS A 107 -6.61 -6.40 -8.38
N GLY A 108 -6.58 -5.53 -9.38
CA GLY A 108 -7.79 -4.99 -10.01
C GLY A 108 -8.67 -6.08 -10.60
N ALA A 109 -8.07 -7.01 -11.35
CA ALA A 109 -8.79 -8.09 -12.03
C ALA A 109 -9.60 -8.98 -11.08
N ARG A 110 -9.06 -9.28 -9.89
CA ARG A 110 -9.71 -10.13 -8.88
C ARG A 110 -10.59 -9.37 -7.88
N SER A 111 -10.65 -8.04 -7.96
CA SER A 111 -11.24 -7.20 -6.90
C SER A 111 -12.73 -7.49 -6.63
N ASP A 112 -13.49 -7.73 -7.69
CA ASP A 112 -14.95 -7.90 -7.60
C ASP A 112 -15.30 -9.24 -6.94
N MET A 113 -14.58 -10.31 -7.30
CA MET A 113 -14.69 -11.62 -6.67
C MET A 113 -14.29 -11.54 -5.19
N THR A 114 -13.15 -10.91 -4.86
CA THR A 114 -12.70 -10.73 -3.48
C THR A 114 -13.71 -9.91 -2.66
N HIS A 115 -14.34 -8.90 -3.27
CA HIS A 115 -15.41 -8.13 -2.63
C HIS A 115 -16.66 -8.97 -2.36
N ALA A 116 -17.11 -9.78 -3.32
CA ALA A 116 -18.24 -10.70 -3.15
C ALA A 116 -17.96 -11.74 -2.05
N ALA A 117 -16.76 -12.32 -2.03
CA ALA A 117 -16.32 -13.26 -1.00
C ALA A 117 -16.34 -12.61 0.40
N ARG A 118 -15.86 -11.38 0.54
CA ARG A 118 -15.90 -10.63 1.81
C ARG A 118 -17.33 -10.46 2.33
N ILE A 119 -18.26 -10.08 1.46
CA ILE A 119 -19.69 -9.95 1.83
C ILE A 119 -20.27 -11.30 2.27
N ALA A 120 -19.96 -12.37 1.54
CA ALA A 120 -20.44 -13.71 1.86
C ALA A 120 -19.91 -14.22 3.21
N ILE A 121 -18.63 -13.99 3.51
CA ILE A 121 -18.01 -14.32 4.81
C ILE A 121 -18.68 -13.53 5.94
N ALA A 122 -18.89 -12.23 5.76
CA ALA A 122 -19.55 -11.39 6.76
C ALA A 122 -20.99 -11.84 7.04
N LYS A 123 -21.68 -12.42 6.05
CA LYS A 123 -23.04 -12.99 6.19
C LYS A 123 -23.05 -14.44 6.67
N GLY A 124 -21.91 -15.07 6.91
CA GLY A 124 -21.83 -16.48 7.29
C GLY A 124 -22.29 -17.45 6.18
N GLN A 125 -22.03 -17.10 4.91
CA GLN A 125 -22.49 -17.85 3.73
C GLN A 125 -21.32 -18.52 2.99
N PRO A 126 -20.69 -19.57 3.54
CA PRO A 126 -19.51 -20.21 2.93
C PRO A 126 -19.78 -20.78 1.52
N LYS A 127 -21.01 -21.23 1.25
CA LYS A 127 -21.41 -21.69 -0.10
C LYS A 127 -21.29 -20.59 -1.16
N ASN A 128 -21.58 -19.34 -0.79
CA ASN A 128 -21.52 -18.21 -1.70
C ASN A 128 -20.08 -17.76 -1.96
N VAL A 129 -19.16 -17.99 -1.02
CA VAL A 129 -17.71 -17.81 -1.24
C VAL A 129 -17.24 -18.78 -2.32
N ASN A 130 -17.54 -20.07 -2.18
CA ASN A 130 -17.15 -21.08 -3.16
C ASN A 130 -17.80 -20.83 -4.53
N ALA A 131 -19.08 -20.46 -4.56
CA ALA A 131 -19.74 -20.11 -5.82
C ALA A 131 -19.09 -18.91 -6.52
N SER A 132 -18.62 -17.90 -5.77
CA SER A 132 -17.91 -16.75 -6.34
C SER A 132 -16.57 -17.14 -6.95
N LEU A 133 -15.80 -18.01 -6.25
CA LEU A 133 -14.55 -18.55 -6.78
C LEU A 133 -14.76 -19.46 -8.00
N SER A 134 -15.77 -20.34 -7.98
CA SER A 134 -16.08 -21.20 -9.12
C SER A 134 -16.53 -20.40 -10.34
N ALA A 135 -17.36 -19.37 -10.15
CA ALA A 135 -17.75 -18.48 -11.25
C ALA A 135 -16.54 -17.71 -11.81
N PHE A 136 -15.65 -17.26 -10.93
CA PHE A 136 -14.40 -16.61 -11.35
C PHE A 136 -13.50 -17.59 -12.12
N ALA A 137 -13.38 -18.84 -11.67
CA ALA A 137 -12.61 -19.89 -12.34
C ALA A 137 -13.13 -20.23 -13.72
N ALA A 138 -14.45 -20.33 -13.88
CA ALA A 138 -15.08 -20.57 -15.17
C ALA A 138 -14.69 -19.51 -16.22
N ASN A 139 -14.53 -18.25 -15.82
CA ASN A 139 -14.09 -17.19 -16.73
C ASN A 139 -12.63 -17.34 -17.18
N LEU A 140 -11.83 -18.17 -16.49
CA LEU A 140 -10.42 -18.40 -16.81
C LEU A 140 -10.17 -19.74 -17.50
N GLU A 141 -11.20 -20.58 -17.69
CA GLU A 141 -11.08 -21.95 -18.23
C GLU A 141 -10.55 -21.97 -19.68
N ASP A 142 -10.77 -20.91 -20.45
CA ASP A 142 -10.36 -20.83 -21.85
C ASP A 142 -8.84 -20.60 -22.05
N MET A 143 -8.09 -20.33 -20.97
CA MET A 143 -6.64 -20.11 -21.01
C MET A 143 -5.89 -20.89 -19.91
N PRO A 144 -5.99 -22.23 -19.86
CA PRO A 144 -5.45 -23.03 -18.76
C PRO A 144 -3.93 -23.00 -18.68
N ASP A 145 -3.24 -22.82 -19.81
CA ASP A 145 -1.77 -22.82 -19.89
C ASP A 145 -1.16 -21.42 -19.68
N SER A 146 -1.98 -20.37 -19.42
CA SER A 146 -1.48 -19.00 -19.24
C SER A 146 -0.95 -18.79 -17.82
N PRO A 147 0.37 -18.55 -17.63
CA PRO A 147 0.92 -18.32 -16.30
C PRO A 147 0.33 -17.09 -15.60
N ALA A 148 -0.01 -16.04 -16.36
CA ALA A 148 -0.64 -14.85 -15.82
C ALA A 148 -2.05 -15.12 -15.26
N MET A 149 -2.83 -15.97 -15.95
CA MET A 149 -4.15 -16.39 -15.46
C MET A 149 -4.04 -17.30 -14.25
N GLY A 150 -3.11 -18.25 -14.29
CA GLY A 150 -2.77 -19.09 -13.14
C GLY A 150 -2.41 -18.24 -11.91
N TYR A 151 -1.61 -17.17 -12.09
CA TYR A 151 -1.25 -16.25 -11.02
C TYR A 151 -2.47 -15.49 -10.47
N ILE A 152 -3.36 -14.98 -11.34
CA ILE A 152 -4.59 -14.30 -10.91
C ILE A 152 -5.44 -15.25 -10.05
N MET A 153 -5.59 -16.51 -10.46
CA MET A 153 -6.34 -17.52 -9.70
C MET A 153 -5.65 -17.90 -8.38
N ALA A 154 -4.33 -18.09 -8.39
CA ALA A 154 -3.58 -18.40 -7.18
C ALA A 154 -3.72 -17.28 -6.14
N MET A 155 -3.59 -16.01 -6.57
CA MET A 155 -3.78 -14.86 -5.70
C MET A 155 -5.24 -14.63 -5.28
N ALA A 156 -6.22 -15.07 -6.08
CA ALA A 156 -7.62 -15.10 -5.68
C ALA A 156 -7.84 -16.05 -4.49
N HIS A 157 -7.26 -17.25 -4.54
CA HIS A 157 -7.28 -18.18 -3.41
C HIS A 157 -6.58 -17.60 -2.17
N VAL A 158 -5.40 -17.00 -2.32
CA VAL A 158 -4.68 -16.31 -1.23
C VAL A 158 -5.53 -15.20 -0.61
N ASP A 159 -6.15 -14.34 -1.42
CA ASP A 159 -7.01 -13.25 -0.93
C ASP A 159 -8.18 -13.82 -0.11
N VAL A 160 -8.86 -14.87 -0.59
CA VAL A 160 -9.98 -15.50 0.14
C VAL A 160 -9.50 -16.19 1.42
N ALA A 161 -8.32 -16.82 1.43
CA ALA A 161 -7.70 -17.33 2.64
C ALA A 161 -7.52 -16.20 3.66
N GLN A 162 -6.93 -15.07 3.26
CA GLN A 162 -6.74 -13.92 4.14
C GLN A 162 -8.07 -13.37 4.69
N LEU A 163 -9.15 -13.37 3.90
CA LEU A 163 -10.48 -13.00 4.37
C LEU A 163 -11.03 -13.95 5.44
N TRP A 164 -10.83 -15.27 5.31
CA TRP A 164 -11.22 -16.25 6.33
C TRP A 164 -10.42 -16.09 7.62
N ARG A 165 -9.12 -15.76 7.49
CA ARG A 165 -8.23 -15.50 8.63
C ARG A 165 -8.64 -14.22 9.38
N GLY A 166 -8.93 -13.15 8.63
CA GLY A 166 -9.15 -11.81 9.20
C GLY A 166 -7.94 -11.34 10.01
N ALA A 167 -8.21 -10.72 11.16
CA ALA A 167 -7.19 -10.21 12.09
C ALA A 167 -6.61 -11.29 13.05
N SER A 168 -7.13 -12.51 13.02
CA SER A 168 -6.68 -13.60 13.89
C SER A 168 -5.38 -14.23 13.38
N GLN A 169 -4.60 -14.85 14.28
CA GLN A 169 -3.52 -15.75 13.86
C GLN A 169 -4.13 -17.05 13.33
N ALA A 170 -3.47 -17.70 12.37
CA ALA A 170 -3.97 -18.94 11.76
C ALA A 170 -4.20 -20.06 12.80
N ARG A 171 -3.36 -20.12 13.85
CA ARG A 171 -3.49 -21.08 14.96
C ARG A 171 -4.68 -20.82 15.89
N ASP A 172 -5.21 -19.60 15.89
CA ASP A 172 -6.30 -19.16 16.78
C ASP A 172 -7.67 -19.19 16.07
N LEU A 173 -7.73 -19.69 14.83
CA LEU A 173 -8.98 -19.79 14.05
C LEU A 173 -9.89 -20.90 14.56
N ALA A 174 -11.21 -20.64 14.55
CA ALA A 174 -12.22 -21.67 14.78
C ALA A 174 -12.11 -22.78 13.70
N PRO A 175 -12.42 -24.06 14.02
CA PRO A 175 -12.17 -25.19 13.13
C PRO A 175 -12.71 -25.03 11.70
N GLN A 176 -13.94 -24.55 11.55
CA GLN A 176 -14.56 -24.35 10.22
C GLN A 176 -13.85 -23.26 9.40
N ARG A 177 -13.43 -22.17 10.05
CA ARG A 177 -12.67 -21.10 9.39
C ARG A 177 -11.27 -21.57 9.05
N ARG A 178 -10.66 -22.37 9.93
CA ARG A 178 -9.34 -22.96 9.70
C ARG A 178 -9.36 -23.92 8.50
N GLU A 179 -10.35 -24.79 8.42
CA GLU A 179 -10.52 -25.69 7.27
C GLU A 179 -10.70 -24.92 5.96
N ALA A 180 -11.54 -23.87 5.96
CA ALA A 180 -11.71 -23.01 4.79
C ALA A 180 -10.41 -22.30 4.40
N PHE A 181 -9.71 -21.72 5.37
CA PHE A 181 -8.40 -21.08 5.19
C PHE A 181 -7.36 -22.04 4.57
N ASP A 182 -7.17 -23.21 5.18
CA ASP A 182 -6.20 -24.21 4.74
C ASP A 182 -6.56 -24.75 3.34
N SER A 183 -7.86 -24.91 3.04
CA SER A 183 -8.33 -25.35 1.73
C SER A 183 -7.94 -24.38 0.61
N GLN A 184 -8.12 -23.07 0.85
CA GLN A 184 -7.73 -22.05 -0.12
C GLN A 184 -6.21 -21.99 -0.31
N LEU A 185 -5.42 -22.07 0.76
CA LEU A 185 -3.97 -22.09 0.62
C LEU A 185 -3.48 -23.34 -0.12
N ARG A 186 -4.06 -24.51 0.12
CA ARG A 186 -3.75 -25.73 -0.67
C ARG A 186 -4.04 -25.55 -2.15
N ALA A 187 -5.14 -24.90 -2.52
CA ALA A 187 -5.46 -24.62 -3.92
C ALA A 187 -4.44 -23.66 -4.56
N ALA A 188 -4.03 -22.62 -3.85
CA ALA A 188 -2.99 -21.70 -4.31
C ALA A 188 -1.63 -22.40 -4.45
N THR A 189 -1.24 -23.26 -3.50
CA THR A 189 -0.02 -24.07 -3.57
C THR A 189 -0.03 -25.00 -4.77
N ALA A 190 -1.15 -25.70 -5.02
CA ALA A 190 -1.26 -26.60 -6.17
C ALA A 190 -1.12 -25.87 -7.53
N LEU A 191 -1.47 -24.59 -7.60
CA LEU A 191 -1.19 -23.75 -8.76
C LEU A 191 0.28 -23.33 -8.80
N ALA A 192 0.86 -22.92 -7.67
CA ALA A 192 2.27 -22.54 -7.59
C ALA A 192 3.23 -23.69 -7.96
N ASP A 193 2.85 -24.94 -7.70
CA ASP A 193 3.64 -26.13 -8.04
C ASP A 193 3.69 -26.40 -9.56
N GLN A 194 2.83 -25.75 -10.35
CA GLN A 194 2.79 -25.91 -11.82
C GLN A 194 3.73 -24.96 -12.56
N PHE A 195 4.18 -23.89 -11.89
CA PHE A 195 4.93 -22.81 -12.52
C PHE A 195 6.22 -22.54 -11.75
N ASP A 196 7.36 -22.77 -12.38
CA ASP A 196 8.65 -22.41 -11.79
C ASP A 196 8.96 -20.91 -12.00
N PRO A 197 9.17 -20.13 -10.92
CA PRO A 197 9.44 -18.70 -11.03
C PRO A 197 10.70 -18.36 -11.82
N PHE A 198 11.75 -19.18 -11.78
CA PHE A 198 13.00 -18.89 -12.49
C PHE A 198 12.92 -19.29 -13.96
N GLU A 199 12.32 -20.45 -14.28
CA GLU A 199 12.10 -20.84 -15.68
C GLU A 199 11.26 -19.80 -16.43
N LEU A 200 10.29 -19.19 -15.74
CA LEU A 200 9.43 -18.13 -16.30
C LEU A 200 10.01 -16.72 -16.14
N SER A 201 11.09 -16.55 -15.35
CA SER A 201 11.56 -15.24 -14.90
C SER A 201 10.45 -14.36 -14.30
N SER A 202 9.60 -14.98 -13.48
CA SER A 202 8.35 -14.41 -12.96
C SER A 202 8.43 -14.11 -11.45
N PRO A 203 8.67 -12.85 -11.04
CA PRO A 203 8.53 -12.45 -9.64
C PRO A 203 7.08 -12.58 -9.14
N LEU A 204 6.08 -12.58 -10.04
CA LEU A 204 4.70 -12.86 -9.65
C LEU A 204 4.58 -14.28 -9.05
N TRP A 205 5.15 -15.30 -9.68
CA TRP A 205 5.09 -16.67 -9.15
C TRP A 205 5.97 -16.88 -7.90
N ALA A 206 7.13 -16.23 -7.81
CA ALA A 206 7.92 -16.23 -6.57
C ALA A 206 7.14 -15.56 -5.41
N GLN A 207 6.35 -14.53 -5.70
CA GLN A 207 5.45 -13.93 -4.72
C GLN A 207 4.35 -14.89 -4.27
N VAL A 208 3.78 -15.72 -5.16
CA VAL A 208 2.80 -16.74 -4.75
C VAL A 208 3.42 -17.72 -3.77
N ARG A 209 4.66 -18.19 -4.01
CA ARG A 209 5.38 -19.09 -3.08
C ARG A 209 5.51 -18.47 -1.68
N CYS A 210 5.89 -17.20 -1.61
CA CYS A 210 5.91 -16.45 -0.34
C CYS A 210 4.52 -16.33 0.30
N ALA A 211 3.48 -16.10 -0.50
CA ALA A 211 2.13 -15.85 -0.02
C ALA A 211 1.43 -17.09 0.56
N VAL A 212 1.84 -18.30 0.13
CA VAL A 212 1.27 -19.57 0.61
C VAL A 212 2.00 -20.15 1.83
N LEU A 213 3.04 -19.49 2.35
CA LEU A 213 3.82 -19.95 3.51
C LEU A 213 2.96 -20.25 4.75
N ASP A 214 1.86 -19.52 4.98
CA ASP A 214 0.95 -19.81 6.10
C ASP A 214 0.28 -21.20 6.02
N GLY A 215 0.28 -21.83 4.83
CA GLY A 215 -0.24 -23.19 4.58
C GLY A 215 0.83 -24.27 4.59
N ASP A 216 2.11 -23.89 4.69
CA ASP A 216 3.23 -24.83 4.71
C ASP A 216 3.36 -25.48 6.11
N PRO A 217 3.69 -26.78 6.22
CA PRO A 217 3.94 -27.42 7.52
C PRO A 217 5.21 -26.94 8.23
N HIS A 218 6.21 -26.44 7.49
CA HIS A 218 7.53 -26.03 7.98
C HIS A 218 7.98 -24.68 7.38
N PRO A 219 7.19 -23.60 7.50
CA PRO A 219 7.46 -22.34 6.81
C PRO A 219 8.77 -21.67 7.22
N ALA A 220 9.24 -21.92 8.45
CA ALA A 220 10.51 -21.43 8.96
C ALA A 220 11.73 -21.94 8.15
N GLN A 221 11.61 -23.10 7.49
CA GLN A 221 12.67 -23.67 6.65
C GLN A 221 12.69 -23.05 5.25
N ARG A 222 11.58 -22.42 4.81
CA ARG A 222 11.40 -21.89 3.46
C ARG A 222 11.44 -20.38 3.37
N VAL A 223 11.00 -19.68 4.42
CA VAL A 223 10.76 -18.23 4.37
C VAL A 223 11.94 -17.43 3.85
N SER A 224 13.17 -17.75 4.25
CA SER A 224 14.35 -17.00 3.79
C SER A 224 14.63 -17.25 2.31
N ASP A 225 14.55 -18.51 1.87
CA ASP A 225 14.87 -18.93 0.51
C ASP A 225 13.79 -18.43 -0.48
N ASP A 226 12.51 -18.61 -0.16
CA ASP A 226 11.40 -18.15 -1.01
C ASP A 226 11.46 -16.62 -1.24
N TYR A 227 11.81 -15.84 -0.22
CA TYR A 227 12.00 -14.40 -0.36
C TYR A 227 13.33 -14.04 -1.03
N GLU A 228 14.38 -14.83 -0.86
CA GLU A 228 15.64 -14.66 -1.61
C GLU A 228 15.37 -14.78 -3.11
N ASP A 229 14.65 -15.82 -3.54
CA ASP A 229 14.24 -16.02 -4.93
C ASP A 229 13.43 -14.84 -5.47
N LEU A 230 12.44 -14.38 -4.70
CA LEU A 230 11.58 -13.25 -5.09
C LEU A 230 12.39 -11.95 -5.24
N ILE A 231 13.29 -11.68 -4.30
CA ILE A 231 14.12 -10.47 -4.31
C ILE A 231 15.13 -10.52 -5.45
N ASP A 232 15.69 -11.68 -5.75
CA ASP A 232 16.64 -11.85 -6.86
C ASP A 232 15.96 -11.63 -8.21
N LEU A 233 14.68 -12.02 -8.35
CA LEU A 233 13.88 -11.79 -9.56
C LEU A 233 13.37 -10.34 -9.73
N ASP A 234 13.16 -9.60 -8.63
CA ASP A 234 12.65 -8.22 -8.62
C ASP A 234 13.34 -7.34 -7.56
N PRO A 235 14.67 -7.06 -7.71
CA PRO A 235 15.48 -6.44 -6.66
C PRO A 235 15.15 -4.97 -6.41
N GLN A 236 14.53 -4.29 -7.38
CA GLN A 236 14.16 -2.87 -7.27
C GLN A 236 12.87 -2.64 -6.48
N ASN A 237 12.13 -3.68 -6.11
CA ASN A 237 10.86 -3.54 -5.42
C ASN A 237 11.05 -3.67 -3.90
N PRO A 238 10.98 -2.55 -3.14
CA PRO A 238 11.20 -2.58 -1.70
C PRO A 238 10.10 -3.31 -0.93
N THR A 239 8.96 -3.60 -1.57
CA THR A 239 7.86 -4.35 -0.95
C THR A 239 8.26 -5.76 -0.57
N HIS A 240 9.13 -6.39 -1.35
CA HIS A 240 9.62 -7.75 -1.06
C HIS A 240 10.53 -7.76 0.16
N LEU A 241 11.42 -6.77 0.28
CA LEU A 241 12.29 -6.59 1.44
C LEU A 241 11.49 -6.34 2.72
N MET A 242 10.48 -5.45 2.67
CA MET A 242 9.60 -5.24 3.81
C MET A 242 8.81 -6.49 4.19
N ALA A 243 8.32 -7.24 3.19
CA ALA A 243 7.56 -8.46 3.42
C ALA A 243 8.43 -9.56 4.06
N LEU A 244 9.69 -9.70 3.63
CA LEU A 244 10.70 -10.54 4.29
C LEU A 244 10.86 -10.16 5.77
N GLY A 245 11.06 -8.87 6.07
CA GLY A 245 11.23 -8.40 7.46
C GLY A 245 10.00 -8.66 8.33
N ARG A 246 8.79 -8.47 7.78
CA ARG A 246 7.53 -8.83 8.46
C ARG A 246 7.47 -10.33 8.76
N ASP A 247 7.78 -11.18 7.79
CA ASP A 247 7.55 -12.63 7.89
C ASP A 247 8.67 -13.35 8.67
N LEU A 248 9.83 -12.73 8.85
CA LEU A 248 10.89 -13.19 9.77
C LEU A 248 10.62 -12.84 11.24
N LEU A 249 9.53 -12.15 11.58
CA LEU A 249 9.19 -11.88 12.98
C LEU A 249 8.81 -13.17 13.75
N PRO A 250 9.03 -13.22 15.09
CA PRO A 250 8.66 -14.36 15.93
C PRO A 250 7.18 -14.77 15.91
N ARG A 251 6.29 -13.82 15.57
CA ARG A 251 4.84 -14.10 15.46
C ARG A 251 4.45 -14.70 14.11
N ARG A 252 5.41 -14.81 13.18
CA ARG A 252 5.25 -15.33 11.83
C ARG A 252 6.12 -16.59 11.69
N PHE A 253 7.17 -16.57 10.88
CA PHE A 253 7.94 -17.75 10.52
C PHE A 253 9.40 -17.74 11.01
N GLY A 254 9.87 -16.62 11.59
CA GLY A 254 11.28 -16.45 11.94
C GLY A 254 11.56 -16.09 13.39
N MET A 255 12.76 -15.57 13.63
CA MET A 255 13.23 -15.06 14.91
C MET A 255 13.98 -13.75 14.69
N LEU A 256 14.15 -12.92 15.72
CA LEU A 256 14.79 -11.61 15.57
C LEU A 256 16.26 -11.71 15.17
N GLU A 257 16.94 -12.79 15.52
CA GLU A 257 18.32 -13.08 15.10
C GLU A 257 18.39 -13.30 13.59
N THR A 258 17.57 -14.22 13.06
CA THR A 258 17.48 -14.49 11.62
C THR A 258 17.06 -13.26 10.83
N LEU A 259 16.19 -12.41 11.40
CA LEU A 259 15.80 -11.15 10.81
C LEU A 259 17.01 -10.21 10.59
N ASP A 260 17.85 -10.00 11.61
CA ASP A 260 19.04 -9.13 11.48
C ASP A 260 20.07 -9.74 10.53
N ASP A 261 20.31 -11.06 10.62
CA ASP A 261 21.23 -11.77 9.74
C ASP A 261 20.83 -11.61 8.26
N GLN A 262 19.54 -11.79 7.94
CA GLN A 262 19.03 -11.62 6.58
C GLN A 262 19.06 -10.14 6.14
N ALA A 263 18.73 -9.19 7.02
CA ALA A 263 18.82 -7.76 6.71
C ALA A 263 20.25 -7.34 6.33
N ARG A 264 21.26 -7.82 7.09
CA ARG A 264 22.68 -7.58 6.80
C ARG A 264 23.14 -8.28 5.53
N ARG A 265 22.69 -9.52 5.29
CA ARG A 265 22.96 -10.25 4.03
C ARG A 265 22.46 -9.47 2.82
N LYS A 266 21.27 -8.88 2.90
CA LYS A 266 20.66 -8.12 1.80
C LYS A 266 21.41 -6.83 1.46
N VAL A 267 22.11 -6.21 2.41
CA VAL A 267 23.03 -5.07 2.11
C VAL A 267 24.11 -5.51 1.12
N SER A 268 24.76 -6.63 1.37
CA SER A 268 25.81 -7.16 0.49
C SER A 268 25.27 -7.58 -0.87
N GLN A 269 24.10 -8.25 -0.90
CA GLN A 269 23.49 -8.75 -2.13
C GLN A 269 22.92 -7.64 -3.02
N LEU A 270 22.43 -6.55 -2.42
CA LEU A 270 21.75 -5.46 -3.11
C LEU A 270 22.51 -4.14 -2.98
N ASN A 271 23.83 -4.18 -2.83
CA ASN A 271 24.64 -2.98 -2.60
C ASN A 271 24.53 -1.98 -3.78
N ASP A 272 24.46 -2.51 -4.99
CA ASP A 272 24.28 -1.75 -6.23
C ASP A 272 22.87 -1.18 -6.39
N VAL A 273 21.83 -1.87 -5.88
CA VAL A 273 20.42 -1.44 -6.01
C VAL A 273 19.95 -0.54 -4.85
N TRP A 274 20.32 -0.90 -3.62
CA TRP A 274 19.85 -0.25 -2.40
C TRP A 274 20.95 0.21 -1.45
N GLY A 275 22.18 -0.32 -1.54
CA GLY A 275 23.22 -0.06 -0.55
C GLY A 275 22.75 -0.50 0.84
N THR A 276 22.96 0.34 1.84
CA THR A 276 22.44 0.09 3.19
C THR A 276 20.91 0.23 3.26
N GLY A 277 20.29 0.85 2.25
CA GLY A 277 18.82 0.93 2.13
C GLY A 277 18.11 -0.43 2.15
N ALA A 278 18.79 -1.53 1.77
CA ALA A 278 18.23 -2.88 1.86
C ALA A 278 17.96 -3.28 3.32
N TYR A 279 18.88 -2.97 4.23
CA TYR A 279 18.71 -3.16 5.67
C TYR A 279 17.48 -2.41 6.18
N THR A 280 17.39 -1.13 5.81
CA THR A 280 16.31 -0.24 6.21
C THR A 280 14.95 -0.72 5.72
N TRP A 281 14.82 -1.19 4.47
CA TRP A 281 13.54 -1.72 3.98
C TRP A 281 13.09 -2.98 4.71
N VAL A 282 14.00 -3.91 5.00
CA VAL A 282 13.68 -5.10 5.81
C VAL A 282 13.15 -4.68 7.19
N TYR A 283 13.86 -3.78 7.87
CA TYR A 283 13.43 -3.32 9.19
C TYR A 283 12.16 -2.46 9.18
N ILE A 284 11.89 -1.70 8.11
CA ILE A 284 10.61 -0.96 7.99
C ILE A 284 9.43 -1.94 8.05
N GLY A 285 9.48 -3.04 7.30
CA GLY A 285 8.40 -4.03 7.30
C GLY A 285 8.24 -4.74 8.65
N ALA A 286 9.35 -5.03 9.32
CA ALA A 286 9.35 -5.59 10.66
C ALA A 286 8.74 -4.62 11.70
N LEU A 287 9.20 -3.37 11.71
CA LEU A 287 8.81 -2.35 12.68
C LEU A 287 7.37 -1.87 12.52
N GLN A 288 6.84 -1.89 11.30
CA GLN A 288 5.42 -1.65 11.04
C GLN A 288 4.52 -2.69 11.71
N SER A 289 5.03 -3.91 11.92
CA SER A 289 4.26 -5.04 12.45
C SER A 289 4.52 -5.27 13.94
N ASP A 290 5.77 -5.16 14.38
CA ASP A 290 6.18 -5.36 15.77
C ASP A 290 7.30 -4.39 16.19
N PRO A 291 7.00 -3.38 17.04
CA PRO A 291 7.99 -2.47 17.58
C PRO A 291 9.12 -3.16 18.36
N ALA A 292 8.94 -4.40 18.81
CA ALA A 292 9.96 -5.17 19.52
C ALA A 292 11.17 -5.52 18.63
N ALA A 293 11.06 -5.39 17.31
CA ALA A 293 12.18 -5.52 16.38
C ALA A 293 13.30 -4.49 16.61
N LEU A 294 12.99 -3.34 17.25
CA LEU A 294 13.99 -2.34 17.66
C LEU A 294 15.08 -2.92 18.58
N ARG A 295 14.85 -4.07 19.24
CA ARG A 295 15.84 -4.69 20.13
C ARG A 295 17.07 -5.24 19.40
N ARG A 296 16.97 -5.49 18.10
CA ARG A 296 18.05 -6.03 17.26
C ARG A 296 18.55 -5.06 16.21
N ILE A 297 17.96 -3.87 16.12
CA ILE A 297 18.32 -2.92 15.07
C ILE A 297 19.71 -2.33 15.31
N ASP A 298 20.43 -2.16 14.21
CA ASP A 298 21.64 -1.35 14.12
C ASP A 298 21.23 0.07 13.70
N PRO A 299 21.23 1.04 14.63
CA PRO A 299 20.71 2.37 14.35
C PRO A 299 21.55 3.11 13.31
N GLU A 300 22.87 2.89 13.27
CA GLU A 300 23.76 3.51 12.30
C GLU A 300 23.47 3.00 10.88
N LEU A 301 23.38 1.68 10.68
CA LEU A 301 23.00 1.13 9.38
C LEU A 301 21.60 1.60 8.96
N PHE A 302 20.64 1.60 9.88
CA PHE A 302 19.29 2.03 9.52
C PHE A 302 19.25 3.50 9.05
N VAL A 303 19.96 4.38 9.75
CA VAL A 303 20.06 5.81 9.40
C VAL A 303 20.77 6.00 8.06
N GLU A 304 21.92 5.34 7.85
CA GLU A 304 22.62 5.36 6.57
C GLU A 304 21.73 4.86 5.42
N GLY A 305 20.98 3.79 5.65
CA GLY A 305 20.03 3.27 4.66
C GLY A 305 18.88 4.23 4.35
N LEU A 306 18.42 5.05 5.30
CA LEU A 306 17.46 6.14 4.99
C LEU A 306 18.07 7.19 4.06
N HIS A 307 19.35 7.54 4.27
CA HIS A 307 20.09 8.44 3.38
C HIS A 307 20.24 7.84 1.98
N ASP A 308 20.62 6.55 1.88
CA ASP A 308 20.74 5.86 0.59
C ASP A 308 19.41 5.81 -0.17
N ILE A 309 18.30 5.51 0.51
CA ILE A 309 16.98 5.46 -0.12
C ILE A 309 16.61 6.84 -0.70
N LEU A 310 16.75 7.91 0.09
CA LEU A 310 16.39 9.26 -0.37
C LEU A 310 17.38 9.86 -1.35
N GLY A 311 18.65 9.45 -1.30
CA GLY A 311 19.66 9.83 -2.29
C GLY A 311 19.39 9.20 -3.66
N ARG A 312 18.91 7.95 -3.68
CA ARG A 312 18.57 7.23 -4.92
C ARG A 312 17.17 7.60 -5.45
N TYR A 313 16.20 7.78 -4.56
CA TYR A 313 14.80 8.08 -4.90
C TYR A 313 14.29 9.35 -4.17
N PRO A 314 14.72 10.55 -4.60
CA PRO A 314 14.39 11.82 -3.94
C PRO A 314 12.97 12.33 -4.26
N SER A 315 11.99 11.44 -4.41
CA SER A 315 10.60 11.82 -4.71
C SER A 315 9.84 12.30 -3.47
N GLN A 316 8.83 13.14 -3.67
CA GLN A 316 7.95 13.58 -2.57
C GLN A 316 7.13 12.42 -2.01
N ASP A 317 6.79 11.41 -2.84
CA ASP A 317 6.18 10.17 -2.36
C ASP A 317 7.10 9.44 -1.36
N MET A 318 8.39 9.31 -1.68
CA MET A 318 9.36 8.65 -0.80
C MET A 318 9.61 9.46 0.48
N ALA A 319 9.79 10.77 0.36
CA ALA A 319 9.97 11.66 1.51
C ALA A 319 8.78 11.59 2.47
N ASN A 320 7.54 11.65 1.95
CA ASN A 320 6.32 11.51 2.76
C ASN A 320 6.23 10.14 3.43
N ARG A 321 6.59 9.08 2.73
CA ARG A 321 6.55 7.71 3.26
C ARG A 321 7.51 7.51 4.43
N LEU A 322 8.76 7.95 4.27
CA LEU A 322 9.76 7.83 5.33
C LEU A 322 9.47 8.79 6.48
N ALA A 323 8.99 10.01 6.19
CA ALA A 323 8.54 10.96 7.21
C ALA A 323 7.38 10.39 8.04
N ALA A 324 6.36 9.80 7.40
CA ALA A 324 5.26 9.16 8.10
C ALA A 324 5.76 7.96 8.93
N PHE A 325 6.68 7.16 8.39
CA PHE A 325 7.27 6.06 9.15
C PHE A 325 7.99 6.57 10.42
N THR A 326 8.95 7.50 10.30
CA THR A 326 9.77 7.98 11.41
C THR A 326 8.97 8.83 12.41
N GLY A 327 8.02 9.63 11.93
CA GLY A 327 7.25 10.58 12.74
C GLY A 327 5.94 10.04 13.31
N LEU A 328 5.39 8.97 12.73
CA LEU A 328 4.09 8.40 13.15
C LEU A 328 4.19 6.92 13.50
N THR A 329 4.79 6.09 12.65
CA THR A 329 4.78 4.62 12.86
C THR A 329 5.69 4.17 14.00
N ILE A 330 6.91 4.68 14.08
CA ILE A 330 7.85 4.30 15.15
C ILE A 330 7.93 5.32 16.28
N ALA A 331 7.18 6.41 16.18
CA ALA A 331 7.17 7.48 17.16
C ALA A 331 6.60 6.99 18.49
N ALA A 332 7.42 7.05 19.53
CA ALA A 332 7.03 6.73 20.89
C ALA A 332 8.00 7.41 21.87
N PRO A 333 7.59 7.64 23.14
CA PRO A 333 8.50 8.05 24.18
C PRO A 333 9.73 7.13 24.23
N CYS A 334 10.91 7.73 24.31
CA CYS A 334 12.17 7.03 24.30
C CYS A 334 13.20 7.74 25.18
N GLU A 335 14.17 6.97 25.65
CA GLU A 335 15.33 7.50 26.37
C GLU A 335 16.29 8.16 25.37
N ALA A 336 16.89 9.28 25.79
CA ALA A 336 17.91 9.96 24.99
C ALA A 336 19.07 9.01 24.68
N GLY A 337 19.52 8.99 23.42
CA GLY A 337 20.58 8.10 22.95
C GLY A 337 20.15 6.66 22.67
N SER A 338 18.88 6.29 22.87
CA SER A 338 18.37 4.98 22.42
C SER A 338 18.32 4.88 20.89
N ALA A 339 18.37 3.65 20.36
CA ALA A 339 18.20 3.41 18.92
C ALA A 339 16.92 4.05 18.37
N ARG A 340 15.82 4.01 19.15
CA ARG A 340 14.57 4.68 18.78
C ARG A 340 14.73 6.20 18.68
N ALA A 341 15.38 6.84 19.66
CA ALA A 341 15.64 8.27 19.62
C ALA A 341 16.45 8.63 18.36
N ARG A 342 17.49 7.85 18.05
CA ARG A 342 18.33 8.04 16.87
C ARG A 342 17.55 7.94 15.55
N LEU A 343 16.66 6.95 15.43
CA LEU A 343 15.78 6.81 14.27
C LEU A 343 14.76 7.96 14.17
N MET A 344 14.24 8.43 15.29
CA MET A 344 13.28 9.56 15.32
C MET A 344 13.95 10.89 14.98
N GLU A 345 15.25 11.06 15.22
CA GLU A 345 16.02 12.25 14.78
C GLU A 345 15.99 12.41 13.25
N CYS A 346 15.93 11.31 12.50
CA CYS A 346 15.82 11.35 11.03
C CYS A 346 14.54 12.04 10.58
N PHE A 347 13.48 12.06 11.39
CA PHE A 347 12.24 12.76 11.03
C PHE A 347 12.51 14.24 10.76
N ASN A 348 13.29 14.91 11.63
CA ASN A 348 13.64 16.31 11.44
C ASN A 348 14.42 16.52 10.13
N TRP A 349 15.42 15.66 9.88
CA TRP A 349 16.23 15.71 8.67
C TRP A 349 15.37 15.56 7.41
N ILE A 350 14.46 14.57 7.37
CA ILE A 350 13.54 14.35 6.23
C ILE A 350 12.64 15.57 6.03
N LEU A 351 12.08 16.14 7.11
CA LEU A 351 11.22 17.33 7.01
C LEU A 351 11.97 18.56 6.48
N GLN A 352 13.21 18.77 6.92
CA GLN A 352 14.00 19.93 6.51
C GLN A 352 14.50 19.78 5.06
N ASP A 353 15.10 18.64 4.75
CA ASP A 353 15.93 18.49 3.55
C ASP A 353 15.16 17.88 2.37
N HIS A 354 14.11 17.10 2.63
CA HIS A 354 13.43 16.33 1.57
C HIS A 354 11.95 16.68 1.37
N MET A 355 11.23 17.08 2.41
CA MET A 355 9.81 17.40 2.30
C MET A 355 9.58 18.81 1.74
N ARG A 356 8.73 18.90 0.71
CA ARG A 356 8.34 20.14 0.02
C ARG A 356 6.83 20.25 -0.11
N GLU A 357 6.17 19.12 -0.25
CA GLU A 357 4.71 19.01 -0.27
C GLU A 357 4.24 17.80 0.55
N LEU A 358 2.97 17.84 0.95
CA LEU A 358 2.31 16.81 1.72
C LEU A 358 1.49 15.91 0.81
N HIS A 359 1.66 14.59 0.94
CA HIS A 359 0.86 13.57 0.24
C HIS A 359 -0.07 12.87 1.24
N PRO A 360 -1.31 13.32 1.44
CA PRO A 360 -2.11 12.89 2.58
C PRO A 360 -2.40 11.39 2.62
N LEU A 361 -2.63 10.75 1.46
CA LEU A 361 -2.94 9.32 1.40
C LEU A 361 -1.82 8.43 1.96
N ILE A 362 -0.55 8.85 1.85
CA ILE A 362 0.59 8.14 2.43
C ILE A 362 0.51 8.16 3.97
N TRP A 363 0.21 9.32 4.56
CA TRP A 363 0.06 9.49 6.00
C TRP A 363 -1.20 8.81 6.56
N ALA A 364 -2.26 8.73 5.77
CA ALA A 364 -3.46 7.99 6.12
C ALA A 364 -3.19 6.48 6.18
N ALA A 365 -2.44 5.95 5.21
CA ALA A 365 -2.08 4.53 5.11
C ALA A 365 -0.98 4.11 6.09
N ALA A 366 -0.17 5.03 6.60
CA ALA A 366 0.91 4.72 7.53
C ALA A 366 0.36 4.02 8.80
N PRO A 367 0.92 2.84 9.18
CA PRO A 367 0.54 2.14 10.40
C PRO A 367 0.79 3.00 11.64
N VAL A 368 -0.14 2.94 12.60
CA VAL A 368 -0.02 3.61 13.89
C VAL A 368 -0.01 2.56 15.00
N PRO A 369 1.01 2.50 15.86
CA PRO A 369 1.10 1.51 16.93
C PRO A 369 -0.17 1.44 17.78
N GLY A 370 -0.66 0.21 17.99
CA GLY A 370 -1.84 -0.04 18.83
C GLY A 370 -3.18 0.36 18.19
N LYS A 371 -3.20 0.84 16.94
CA LYS A 371 -4.44 1.10 16.19
C LYS A 371 -4.65 0.03 15.12
N PRO A 372 -5.91 -0.35 14.84
CA PRO A 372 -6.19 -1.22 13.70
C PRO A 372 -5.76 -0.55 12.40
N GLU A 373 -5.45 -1.37 11.40
CA GLU A 373 -5.19 -0.92 10.05
C GLU A 373 -6.42 -0.18 9.49
N ILE A 374 -6.18 0.91 8.76
CA ILE A 374 -7.26 1.69 8.15
C ILE A 374 -7.76 0.90 6.93
N GLU A 375 -9.03 0.49 6.95
CA GLU A 375 -9.65 -0.12 5.78
C GLU A 375 -9.75 0.89 4.61
N GLN A 376 -9.76 0.37 3.39
CA GLN A 376 -10.06 1.18 2.20
C GLN A 376 -11.45 1.83 2.38
N GLY A 377 -11.52 3.14 2.15
CA GLY A 377 -12.72 3.93 2.41
C GLY A 377 -12.82 5.14 1.48
N ASP A 378 -13.74 6.05 1.79
CA ASP A 378 -13.92 7.29 1.04
C ASP A 378 -12.60 8.07 0.96
N THR A 379 -12.17 8.38 -0.27
CA THR A 379 -10.93 9.11 -0.55
C THR A 379 -10.91 10.48 0.13
N ALA A 380 -12.07 11.15 0.25
CA ALA A 380 -12.14 12.43 0.94
C ALA A 380 -11.83 12.29 2.43
N TYR A 381 -12.41 11.27 3.08
CA TYR A 381 -12.12 10.94 4.47
C TYR A 381 -10.64 10.58 4.68
N LEU A 382 -10.07 9.72 3.83
CA LEU A 382 -8.66 9.32 3.93
C LEU A 382 -7.71 10.52 3.72
N THR A 383 -8.03 11.41 2.80
CA THR A 383 -7.25 12.63 2.56
C THR A 383 -7.24 13.52 3.80
N GLU A 384 -8.40 13.75 4.41
CA GLU A 384 -8.49 14.59 5.63
C GLU A 384 -7.81 13.93 6.84
N LEU A 385 -7.97 12.61 7.00
CA LEU A 385 -7.29 11.84 8.04
C LEU A 385 -5.77 11.96 7.89
N GLY A 386 -5.25 11.76 6.68
CA GLY A 386 -3.84 11.86 6.37
C GLY A 386 -3.28 13.26 6.62
N ARG A 387 -4.02 14.29 6.20
CA ARG A 387 -3.70 15.70 6.45
C ARG A 387 -3.61 15.99 7.95
N THR A 388 -4.63 15.58 8.71
CA THR A 388 -4.67 15.75 10.16
C THR A 388 -3.51 15.05 10.85
N ARG A 389 -3.22 13.80 10.47
CA ARG A 389 -2.08 13.04 11.01
C ARG A 389 -0.76 13.75 10.75
N ALA A 390 -0.51 14.13 9.49
CA ALA A 390 0.75 14.77 9.11
C ALA A 390 0.97 16.11 9.80
N ILE A 391 -0.02 17.01 9.74
CA ILE A 391 0.08 18.34 10.36
C ILE A 391 0.23 18.19 11.87
N GLY A 392 -0.53 17.30 12.51
CA GLY A 392 -0.43 17.02 13.94
C GLY A 392 0.97 16.53 14.34
N THR A 393 1.51 15.56 13.60
CA THR A 393 2.86 15.03 13.84
C THR A 393 3.94 16.09 13.65
N ILE A 394 3.89 16.87 12.57
CA ILE A 394 4.84 17.96 12.31
C ILE A 394 4.75 19.04 13.40
N ALA A 395 3.53 19.45 13.75
CA ALA A 395 3.31 20.46 14.79
C ALA A 395 3.81 19.99 16.16
N GLN A 396 3.58 18.72 16.52
CA GLN A 396 4.08 18.14 17.76
C GLN A 396 5.61 18.14 17.80
N HIS A 397 6.27 17.77 16.70
CA HIS A 397 7.73 17.74 16.62
C HIS A 397 8.36 19.13 16.81
N PHE A 398 7.73 20.17 16.24
CA PHE A 398 8.18 21.55 16.34
C PHE A 398 7.45 22.38 17.41
N ALA A 399 6.78 21.72 18.38
CA ALA A 399 6.01 22.41 19.42
C ALA A 399 6.81 23.54 20.13
N PRO A 400 8.09 23.35 20.52
CA PRO A 400 8.86 24.44 21.14
C PRO A 400 8.99 25.68 20.26
N ALA A 401 9.13 25.52 18.94
CA ALA A 401 9.22 26.64 18.01
C ALA A 401 7.87 27.32 17.80
N LEU A 402 6.80 26.53 17.70
CA LEU A 402 5.44 27.03 17.55
C LEU A 402 4.96 27.80 18.81
N ASP A 403 5.33 27.31 19.99
CA ASP A 403 5.02 27.95 21.27
C ASP A 403 5.81 29.25 21.46
N ALA A 404 7.01 29.34 20.88
CA ALA A 404 7.78 30.58 20.76
C ALA A 404 7.24 31.57 19.70
N GLY A 405 6.04 31.31 19.16
CA GLY A 405 5.39 32.17 18.18
C GLY A 405 6.01 32.09 16.78
N ARG A 406 6.67 30.97 16.43
CA ARG A 406 7.11 30.73 15.03
C ARG A 406 6.00 30.04 14.23
N ARG A 407 6.08 30.16 12.92
CA ARG A 407 5.33 29.35 11.95
C ARG A 407 6.29 28.54 11.09
N LEU A 408 5.86 27.35 10.70
CA LEU A 408 6.58 26.48 9.78
C LEU A 408 6.05 26.71 8.37
N VAL A 409 6.93 27.03 7.43
CA VAL A 409 6.56 27.22 6.01
C VAL A 409 7.44 26.32 5.16
N PHE A 410 6.83 25.34 4.50
CA PHE A 410 7.49 24.48 3.52
C PHE A 410 7.45 25.18 2.16
N THR A 411 8.64 25.33 1.57
CA THR A 411 8.86 25.97 0.27
C THR A 411 9.62 25.01 -0.64
N PRO A 412 9.72 25.26 -1.96
CA PRO A 412 10.57 24.45 -2.84
C PRO A 412 12.04 24.34 -2.36
N ASP A 413 12.53 25.36 -1.65
CA ASP A 413 13.89 25.39 -1.08
C ASP A 413 14.00 24.68 0.28
N GLY A 414 12.87 24.23 0.85
CA GLY A 414 12.80 23.50 2.12
C GLY A 414 12.00 24.20 3.21
N LEU A 415 12.12 23.66 4.43
CA LEU A 415 11.41 24.14 5.61
C LEU A 415 12.02 25.44 6.15
N GLN A 416 11.20 26.47 6.31
CA GLN A 416 11.58 27.75 6.89
C GLN A 416 10.77 28.04 8.16
N LEU A 417 11.46 28.37 9.25
CA LEU A 417 10.81 28.94 10.43
C LEU A 417 10.65 30.44 10.24
N ARG A 418 9.42 30.94 10.19
CA ARG A 418 9.12 32.38 10.12
C ARG A 418 8.56 32.87 11.45
N LYS A 419 8.63 34.17 11.73
CA LYS A 419 7.90 34.75 12.86
C LYS A 419 6.39 34.62 12.58
N GLY A 420 5.63 34.19 13.58
CA GLY A 420 4.18 34.32 13.60
C GLY A 420 3.82 35.80 13.64
N ASP A 421 2.80 36.17 12.89
CA ASP A 421 2.27 37.54 12.89
C ASP A 421 1.26 37.69 14.03
#